data_AF-A0A6V8Q5S2-F1
#
_entry.id   AF-A0A6V8Q5S2-F1
#
_cell.length_a   1.000
_cell.length_b   1.000
_cell.length_c   1.000
_cell.angle_alpha   90.00
_cell.angle_beta   90.00
_cell.angle_gamma   90.00
#
_symmetry.space_group_name_H-M   'P 1'
#
loop_
_entity.id
_entity.type
_entity.pdbx_description
1 polymer ?
#
loop_
_entity_poly.entity_id
_entity_poly.type
_entity_poly.pdbx_seq_one_letter_code
_entity_poly.pdbx_strand_id
1 'polypeptide(L)'
;MRHVNNAHVATYWLIGKRIIEYEQKGKERAEYGEELLQKLSQDLNRRFGRGFSPDNLEAMRRFYLSYPIEISETPSRKLLSEKSQIAPEELSYPEIADNIQKIQTVSGISEALVRKFPLSWSHCRLLIRIDEPFKREFYEVECIRGNWSVRQLDRQIQSMLYEQTALSKRKLAVI
;
A
#
# COMPACT_ATOMS: atom_id res chain seq x y z
N MET A 1 -21.96 -8.11 -5.94
CA MET A 1 -20.65 -7.57 -5.46
C MET A 1 -19.57 -8.60 -5.72
N ARG A 2 -18.51 -8.26 -6.48
CA ARG A 2 -17.32 -9.13 -6.52
C ARG A 2 -16.58 -8.91 -5.20
N HIS A 3 -16.49 -9.95 -4.37
CA HIS A 3 -15.67 -9.93 -3.17
C HIS A 3 -14.23 -9.71 -3.61
N VAL A 4 -13.70 -8.50 -3.40
CA VAL A 4 -12.31 -8.21 -3.75
C VAL A 4 -11.43 -8.83 -2.67
N ASN A 5 -10.54 -9.74 -3.08
CA ASN A 5 -9.62 -10.37 -2.15
C ASN A 5 -8.47 -9.40 -1.79
N ASN A 6 -8.76 -8.47 -0.89
CA ASN A 6 -7.84 -7.42 -0.43
C ASN A 6 -6.66 -8.00 0.39
N ALA A 7 -6.76 -9.25 0.86
CA ALA A 7 -5.67 -9.92 1.58
C ALA A 7 -4.41 -10.06 0.72
N HIS A 8 -4.56 -10.23 -0.60
CA HIS A 8 -3.41 -10.24 -1.51
C HIS A 8 -2.71 -8.88 -1.56
N VAL A 9 -3.46 -7.77 -1.51
CA VAL A 9 -2.89 -6.42 -1.58
C VAL A 9 -2.06 -6.12 -0.34
N ALA A 10 -2.60 -6.44 0.84
CA ALA A 10 -1.86 -6.35 2.09
C ALA A 10 -0.58 -7.20 2.07
N THR A 11 -0.70 -8.45 1.62
CA THR A 11 0.44 -9.38 1.51
C THR A 11 1.52 -8.86 0.56
N TYR A 12 1.13 -8.39 -0.62
CA TYR A 12 2.02 -7.86 -1.63
C TYR A 12 2.73 -6.58 -1.18
N TRP A 13 2.04 -5.72 -0.44
CA TRP A 13 2.68 -4.57 0.20
C TRP A 13 3.74 -4.99 1.22
N LEU A 14 3.45 -5.98 2.08
CA LEU A 14 4.39 -6.50 3.07
C LEU A 14 5.61 -7.17 2.43
N ILE A 15 5.41 -7.90 1.32
CA ILE A 15 6.52 -8.48 0.55
C ILE A 15 7.39 -7.36 -0.03
N GLY A 16 6.78 -6.33 -0.62
CA GLY A 16 7.52 -5.15 -1.12
C GLY A 16 8.35 -4.47 -0.04
N LYS A 17 7.75 -4.24 1.14
CA LYS A 17 8.45 -3.73 2.33
C LYS A 17 9.65 -4.59 2.69
N ARG A 18 9.46 -5.91 2.76
CA ARG A 18 10.52 -6.86 3.14
C ARG A 18 11.67 -6.87 2.14
N ILE A 19 11.38 -6.74 0.84
CA ILE A 19 12.41 -6.61 -0.21
C ILE A 19 13.26 -5.37 0.03
N ILE A 20 12.62 -4.20 0.21
CA ILE A 20 13.34 -2.94 0.44
C ILE A 20 14.15 -2.97 1.75
N GLU A 21 13.59 -3.48 2.85
CA GLU A 21 14.33 -3.62 4.11
C GLU A 21 15.56 -4.53 3.98
N TYR A 22 15.46 -5.57 3.14
CA TYR A 22 16.58 -6.49 2.90
C TYR A 22 17.66 -5.83 2.02
N GLU A 23 17.25 -5.14 0.95
CA GLU A 23 18.15 -4.34 0.10
C GLU A 23 18.86 -3.23 0.89
N GLN A 24 18.19 -2.57 1.84
CA GLN A 24 18.80 -1.51 2.65
C GLN A 24 19.80 -2.04 3.69
N LYS A 25 19.65 -3.27 4.16
CA LYS A 25 20.56 -3.92 5.13
C LYS A 25 21.82 -4.49 4.46
N GLY A 26 21.78 -4.78 3.17
CA GLY A 26 22.93 -5.17 2.36
C GLY A 26 23.37 -4.01 1.46
N LYS A 27 24.37 -3.24 1.90
CA LYS A 27 24.87 -2.06 1.16
C LYS A 27 25.17 -2.40 -0.33
N GLU A 28 24.56 -1.60 -1.23
CA GLU A 28 24.88 -1.32 -2.64
C GLU A 28 24.32 -2.18 -3.80
N ARG A 29 23.71 -1.44 -4.75
CA ARG A 29 23.59 -1.60 -6.23
C ARG A 29 22.43 -2.41 -6.84
N ALA A 30 21.99 -1.88 -7.99
CA ALA A 30 20.91 -2.38 -8.85
C ALA A 30 21.15 -3.81 -9.39
N GLU A 31 22.40 -4.24 -9.53
CA GLU A 31 22.75 -5.64 -9.91
C GLU A 31 22.35 -6.64 -8.82
N TYR A 32 22.50 -6.28 -7.54
CA TYR A 32 22.10 -7.15 -6.43
C TYR A 32 20.58 -7.31 -6.37
N GLY A 33 19.83 -6.25 -6.69
CA GLY A 33 18.37 -6.28 -6.71
C GLY A 33 17.81 -7.27 -7.74
N GLU A 34 18.36 -7.31 -8.95
CA GLU A 34 17.88 -8.23 -10.00
C GLU A 34 18.13 -9.70 -9.64
N GLU A 35 19.33 -10.03 -9.16
CA GLU A 35 19.65 -11.40 -8.73
C GLU A 35 18.83 -11.81 -7.49
N LEU A 36 18.60 -10.88 -6.55
CA LEU A 36 17.77 -11.08 -5.37
C LEU A 36 16.32 -11.41 -5.75
N LEU A 37 15.72 -10.62 -6.64
CA LEU A 37 14.35 -10.86 -7.12
C LEU A 37 14.24 -12.21 -7.83
N GLN A 38 15.27 -12.61 -8.58
CA GLN A 38 15.29 -13.91 -9.25
C GLN A 38 15.37 -15.07 -8.25
N LYS A 39 16.22 -14.97 -7.22
CA LYS A 39 16.31 -15.96 -6.12
C LYS A 39 15.01 -16.04 -5.32
N LEU A 40 14.43 -14.88 -4.95
CA LEU A 40 13.14 -14.81 -4.24
C LEU A 40 12.01 -15.42 -5.07
N SER A 41 11.97 -15.14 -6.37
CA SER A 41 11.00 -15.73 -7.28
C SER A 41 11.08 -17.26 -7.25
N GLN A 42 12.28 -17.84 -7.33
CA GLN A 42 12.45 -19.29 -7.29
C GLN A 42 11.99 -19.88 -5.95
N ASP A 43 12.39 -19.29 -4.82
CA ASP A 43 12.03 -19.81 -3.48
C ASP A 43 10.53 -19.66 -3.19
N LEU A 44 9.94 -18.51 -3.48
CA LEU A 44 8.51 -18.25 -3.26
C LEU A 44 7.64 -19.11 -4.18
N ASN A 45 8.00 -19.26 -5.45
CA ASN A 45 7.26 -20.16 -6.34
C ASN A 45 7.40 -21.64 -5.92
N ARG A 46 8.55 -22.04 -5.35
CA ARG A 46 8.73 -23.39 -4.79
C ARG A 46 7.85 -23.64 -3.57
N ARG A 47 7.74 -22.66 -2.65
CA ARG A 47 7.02 -22.82 -1.39
C ARG A 47 5.51 -22.59 -1.50
N PHE A 48 5.11 -21.59 -2.28
CA PHE A 48 3.72 -21.10 -2.34
C PHE A 48 3.06 -21.30 -3.70
N GLY A 49 3.79 -21.81 -4.70
CA GLY A 49 3.28 -22.01 -6.06
C GLY A 49 3.31 -20.74 -6.90
N ARG A 50 2.61 -20.77 -8.04
CA ARG A 50 2.66 -19.72 -9.07
C ARG A 50 2.19 -18.36 -8.52
N GLY A 51 2.83 -17.29 -8.99
CA GLY A 51 2.41 -15.91 -8.71
C GLY A 51 3.54 -14.99 -8.26
N PHE A 52 4.75 -15.50 -8.07
CA PHE A 52 5.91 -14.73 -7.61
C PHE A 52 6.97 -14.61 -8.70
N SER A 53 6.60 -14.21 -9.92
CA SER A 53 7.59 -13.94 -10.96
C SER A 53 8.47 -12.73 -10.57
N PRO A 54 9.69 -12.59 -11.11
CA PRO A 54 10.55 -11.43 -10.84
C PRO A 54 9.82 -10.11 -11.11
N ASP A 55 9.07 -10.02 -12.21
CA ASP A 55 8.26 -8.85 -12.55
C ASP A 55 7.16 -8.54 -11.53
N ASN A 56 6.55 -9.58 -10.94
CA ASN A 56 5.52 -9.36 -9.93
C ASN A 56 6.15 -8.94 -8.61
N LEU A 57 7.31 -9.50 -8.24
CA LEU A 57 8.07 -9.04 -7.06
C LEU A 57 8.56 -7.61 -7.23
N GLU A 58 8.99 -7.24 -8.44
CA GLU A 58 9.31 -5.85 -8.78
C GLU A 58 8.09 -4.94 -8.64
N ALA A 59 6.92 -5.41 -9.08
CA ALA A 59 5.67 -4.68 -8.88
C ALA A 59 5.32 -4.51 -7.39
N MET A 60 5.55 -5.53 -6.56
CA MET A 60 5.36 -5.47 -5.10
C MET A 60 6.35 -4.48 -4.47
N ARG A 61 7.62 -4.50 -4.90
CA ARG A 61 8.65 -3.54 -4.47
C ARG A 61 8.24 -2.11 -4.79
N ARG A 62 7.85 -1.84 -6.05
CA ARG A 62 7.33 -0.54 -6.48
C ARG A 62 6.07 -0.14 -5.73
N PHE A 63 5.18 -1.09 -5.43
CA PHE A 63 3.97 -0.81 -4.67
C PHE A 63 4.29 -0.20 -3.31
N TYR A 64 5.24 -0.79 -2.59
CA TYR A 64 5.69 -0.26 -1.31
C TYR A 64 6.30 1.15 -1.43
N LEU A 65 7.12 1.38 -2.47
CA LEU A 65 7.73 2.69 -2.71
C LEU A 65 6.72 3.77 -3.11
N SER A 66 5.69 3.42 -3.89
CA SER A 66 4.65 4.35 -4.35
C SER A 66 3.59 4.64 -3.28
N TYR A 67 3.41 3.71 -2.34
CA TYR A 67 2.50 3.85 -1.20
C TYR A 67 3.28 3.60 0.09
N PRO A 68 4.19 4.51 0.48
CA PRO A 68 4.86 4.44 1.76
C PRO A 68 3.80 4.70 2.82
N ILE A 69 3.19 3.63 3.32
CA ILE A 69 2.38 3.73 4.52
C ILE A 69 3.39 3.90 5.64
N GLU A 70 3.48 5.13 6.15
CA GLU A 70 3.88 5.32 7.54
C GLU A 70 2.82 4.63 8.38
N ILE A 71 2.96 3.32 8.56
CA ILE A 71 2.46 2.69 9.77
C ILE A 71 3.43 3.23 10.81
N SER A 72 3.21 4.50 11.20
CA SER A 72 4.00 5.24 12.16
C SER A 72 4.36 4.24 13.23
N GLU A 73 5.65 4.01 13.43
CA GLU A 73 6.24 3.27 14.54
C GLU A 73 5.15 2.76 15.48
N THR A 74 4.66 1.52 15.26
CA THR A 74 3.49 0.88 15.91
C THR A 74 2.75 1.84 16.83
N PRO A 75 1.49 2.29 16.64
CA PRO A 75 0.84 3.28 17.53
C PRO A 75 1.15 3.12 19.03
N SER A 76 1.32 1.88 19.49
CA SER A 76 2.08 1.44 20.68
C SER A 76 3.34 2.25 21.08
N ARG A 77 4.36 2.44 20.23
CA ARG A 77 5.61 3.18 20.50
C ARG A 77 5.36 4.68 20.62
N LYS A 78 4.48 5.25 19.79
CA LYS A 78 4.07 6.66 19.89
C LYS A 78 3.30 6.93 21.19
N LEU A 79 2.39 6.02 21.57
CA LEU A 79 1.68 6.01 22.87
C LEU A 79 2.59 5.79 24.08
N LEU A 80 3.59 4.89 23.98
CA LEU A 80 4.57 4.66 25.04
C LEU A 80 5.52 5.86 25.21
N SER A 81 5.87 6.53 24.12
CA SER A 81 6.65 7.78 24.12
C SER A 81 5.85 8.93 24.78
N GLU A 82 4.56 9.06 24.46
CA GLU A 82 3.67 10.10 24.99
C GLU A 82 3.28 9.89 26.46
N LYS A 83 3.25 8.64 26.97
CA LYS A 83 3.00 8.35 28.40
C LYS A 83 4.08 8.88 29.36
N SER A 84 5.22 9.35 28.86
CA SER A 84 6.30 9.91 29.68
C SER A 84 5.97 11.27 30.32
N GLN A 85 4.84 11.89 29.97
CA GLN A 85 4.51 13.26 30.41
C GLN A 85 3.16 13.43 31.12
N ILE A 86 2.41 12.35 31.40
CA ILE A 86 1.13 12.48 32.10
C ILE A 86 1.16 11.58 33.34
N ALA A 87 1.26 12.22 34.50
CA ALA A 87 1.08 11.60 35.80
C ALA A 87 -0.30 10.88 35.87
N PRO A 88 -0.40 9.75 36.57
CA PRO A 88 -1.54 8.87 36.47
C PRO A 88 -2.71 9.43 37.29
N GLU A 89 -3.74 9.93 36.61
CA GLU A 89 -5.07 10.07 37.21
C GLU A 89 -6.07 9.25 36.41
N GLU A 90 -6.90 8.55 37.17
CA GLU A 90 -7.71 7.41 36.81
C GLU A 90 -8.61 7.63 35.59
N LEU A 91 -8.50 6.74 34.59
CA LEU A 91 -9.67 5.99 34.10
C LEU A 91 -9.19 4.76 33.30
N SER A 92 -9.41 3.60 33.90
CA SER A 92 -9.21 2.29 33.26
C SER A 92 -10.32 2.08 32.22
N TYR A 93 -9.98 2.19 30.93
CA TYR A 93 -10.85 1.77 29.84
C TYR A 93 -10.29 0.48 29.20
N PRO A 94 -10.90 -0.70 29.46
CA PRO A 94 -10.42 -1.98 28.94
C PRO A 94 -10.49 -2.09 27.40
N GLU A 95 -11.35 -1.32 26.74
CA GLU A 95 -11.54 -1.35 25.27
C GLU A 95 -10.31 -0.90 24.45
N ILE A 96 -9.43 -0.09 25.04
CA ILE A 96 -8.22 0.40 24.38
C ILE A 96 -7.11 -0.67 24.41
N ALA A 97 -7.05 -1.50 25.46
CA ALA A 97 -6.04 -2.55 25.61
C ALA A 97 -6.22 -3.69 24.59
N ASP A 98 -7.47 -4.08 24.32
CA ASP A 98 -7.80 -5.13 23.35
C ASP A 98 -7.46 -4.73 21.90
N ASN A 99 -7.67 -3.47 21.53
CA ASN A 99 -7.32 -2.95 20.21
C ASN A 99 -5.80 -2.85 19.99
N ILE A 100 -5.04 -2.57 21.05
CA ILE A 100 -3.57 -2.52 20.98
C ILE A 100 -2.99 -3.93 20.77
N GLN A 101 -3.51 -4.95 21.46
CA GLN A 101 -3.08 -6.34 21.24
C GLN A 101 -3.42 -6.85 19.83
N LYS A 102 -4.59 -6.47 19.30
CA LYS A 102 -5.01 -6.90 17.96
C LYS A 102 -4.07 -6.40 16.86
N ILE A 103 -3.62 -5.14 16.94
CA ILE A 103 -2.69 -4.50 15.98
C ILE A 103 -1.28 -5.11 16.02
N GLN A 104 -0.86 -5.74 17.13
CA GLN A 104 0.46 -6.38 17.26
C GLN A 104 0.58 -7.73 16.52
N THR A 105 -0.54 -8.32 16.10
CA THR A 105 -0.54 -9.60 15.39
C THR A 105 -0.46 -9.42 13.87
N VAL A 106 0.06 -10.42 13.15
CA VAL A 106 0.05 -10.45 11.67
C VAL A 106 -1.39 -10.26 11.14
N SER A 107 -2.39 -10.74 11.87
CA SER A 107 -3.80 -10.57 11.53
C SER A 107 -4.28 -9.11 11.63
N GLY A 108 -3.86 -8.36 12.66
CA GLY A 108 -4.25 -6.96 12.82
C GLY A 108 -3.55 -6.01 11.86
N ILE A 109 -2.28 -6.26 11.56
CA ILE A 109 -1.54 -5.50 10.51
C ILE A 109 -2.20 -5.74 9.14
N SER A 110 -2.57 -6.99 8.85
CA SER A 110 -3.28 -7.34 7.62
C SER A 110 -4.64 -6.64 7.54
N GLU A 111 -5.43 -6.62 8.64
CA GLU A 111 -6.74 -5.96 8.66
C GLU A 111 -6.63 -4.44 8.46
N ALA A 112 -5.64 -3.78 9.08
CA ALA A 112 -5.39 -2.35 8.90
C ALA A 112 -5.00 -2.02 7.45
N LEU A 113 -4.13 -2.83 6.84
CA LEU A 113 -3.74 -2.71 5.43
C LEU A 113 -4.92 -2.94 4.48
N VAL A 114 -5.77 -3.92 4.76
CA VAL A 114 -6.98 -4.20 3.97
C VAL A 114 -7.94 -3.02 3.99
N ARG A 115 -8.05 -2.31 5.12
CA ARG A 115 -8.83 -1.06 5.20
C ARG A 115 -8.16 0.09 4.46
N LYS A 116 -6.82 0.16 4.51
CA LYS A 116 -6.04 1.21 3.85
C LYS A 116 -6.09 1.09 2.32
N PHE A 117 -6.16 -0.13 1.79
CA PHE A 117 -6.24 -0.41 0.36
C PHE A 117 -7.58 -1.08 0.00
N PRO A 118 -8.63 -0.29 -0.29
CA PRO A 118 -9.94 -0.83 -0.66
C PRO A 118 -9.96 -1.43 -2.08
N LEU A 119 -8.94 -1.14 -2.89
CA LEU A 119 -8.84 -1.57 -4.29
C LEU A 119 -8.09 -2.90 -4.44
N SER A 120 -8.41 -3.65 -5.50
CA SER A 120 -7.74 -4.92 -5.80
C SER A 120 -6.30 -4.73 -6.30
N TRP A 121 -5.48 -5.79 -6.22
CA TRP A 121 -4.11 -5.76 -6.75
C TRP A 121 -4.03 -5.30 -8.21
N SER A 122 -4.99 -5.70 -9.03
CA SER A 122 -5.05 -5.28 -10.44
C SER A 122 -5.25 -3.77 -10.60
N HIS A 123 -5.99 -3.12 -9.71
CA HIS A 123 -6.10 -1.65 -9.71
C HIS A 123 -4.79 -1.02 -9.24
N CYS A 124 -4.22 -1.50 -8.13
CA CYS A 124 -2.93 -1.02 -7.62
C CYS A 124 -1.84 -1.12 -8.71
N ARG A 125 -1.81 -2.22 -9.48
CA ARG A 125 -0.88 -2.41 -10.60
C ARG A 125 -0.97 -1.33 -11.68
N LEU A 126 -2.15 -0.79 -11.94
CA LEU A 126 -2.32 0.33 -12.87
C LEU A 126 -1.87 1.64 -12.21
N LEU A 127 -2.27 1.87 -10.96
CA LEU A 127 -1.96 3.10 -10.23
C LEU A 127 -0.46 3.28 -9.95
N ILE A 128 0.29 2.21 -9.66
CA ILE A 128 1.75 2.26 -9.42
C ILE A 128 2.52 2.71 -10.67
N ARG A 129 1.96 2.54 -11.87
CA ARG A 129 2.59 3.01 -13.12
C ARG A 129 2.47 4.51 -13.33
N ILE A 130 1.65 5.20 -12.52
CA ILE A 130 1.49 6.65 -12.57
C ILE A 130 2.56 7.21 -11.63
N ASP A 131 3.57 7.89 -12.18
CA ASP A 131 4.68 8.45 -11.41
C ASP A 131 4.22 9.61 -10.50
N GLU A 132 3.33 10.46 -11.03
CA GLU A 132 2.79 11.64 -10.34
C GLU A 132 1.86 11.26 -9.17
N PRO A 133 2.21 11.61 -7.91
CA PRO A 133 1.45 11.18 -6.73
C PRO A 133 0.04 11.77 -6.69
N PHE A 134 -0.11 13.05 -7.04
CA PHE A 134 -1.43 13.71 -7.07
C PHE A 134 -2.36 13.12 -8.12
N LYS A 135 -1.82 12.76 -9.30
CA LYS A 135 -2.58 12.10 -10.37
C LYS A 135 -3.01 10.70 -9.92
N ARG A 136 -2.13 9.97 -9.24
CA ARG A 136 -2.42 8.64 -8.68
C ARG A 136 -3.56 8.70 -7.66
N GLU A 137 -3.48 9.62 -6.71
CA GLU A 137 -4.50 9.82 -5.67
C GLU A 137 -5.86 10.20 -6.29
N PHE A 138 -5.87 11.07 -7.30
CA PHE A 138 -7.09 11.43 -8.02
C PHE A 138 -7.80 10.19 -8.60
N TYR A 139 -7.06 9.35 -9.35
CA TYR A 139 -7.64 8.15 -9.93
C TYR A 139 -8.06 7.11 -8.87
N GLU A 140 -7.34 7.02 -7.75
CA GLU A 140 -7.72 6.16 -6.63
C GLU A 140 -9.07 6.58 -6.03
N VAL A 141 -9.20 7.87 -5.69
CA VAL A 141 -10.41 8.43 -5.09
C VAL A 141 -11.61 8.28 -6.02
N GLU A 142 -11.45 8.63 -7.30
CA GLU A 142 -12.54 8.51 -8.28
C GLU A 142 -12.90 7.05 -8.58
N CYS A 143 -11.91 6.13 -8.55
CA CYS A 143 -12.17 4.70 -8.69
C CYS A 143 -13.00 4.16 -7.52
N ILE A 144 -12.74 4.62 -6.29
CA ILE A 144 -13.51 4.22 -5.09
C ILE A 144 -14.92 4.82 -5.15
N ARG A 145 -15.04 6.12 -5.45
CA ARG A 145 -16.32 6.83 -5.54
C ARG A 145 -17.23 6.28 -6.63
N GLY A 146 -16.66 6.00 -7.81
CA GLY A 146 -17.39 5.51 -8.98
C GLY A 146 -17.48 3.99 -9.08
N ASN A 147 -16.95 3.25 -8.11
CA ASN A 147 -16.82 1.79 -8.15
C ASN A 147 -16.26 1.26 -9.49
N TRP A 148 -15.26 1.95 -10.03
CA TRP A 148 -14.71 1.59 -11.34
C TRP A 148 -14.07 0.21 -11.30
N SER A 149 -14.36 -0.59 -12.31
CA SER A 149 -13.61 -1.81 -12.61
C SER A 149 -12.21 -1.46 -13.13
N VAL A 150 -11.30 -2.43 -13.09
CA VAL A 150 -9.93 -2.30 -13.62
C VAL A 150 -9.93 -1.76 -15.05
N ARG A 151 -10.89 -2.20 -15.89
CA ARG A 151 -11.03 -1.72 -17.28
C ARG A 151 -11.51 -0.27 -17.37
N GLN A 152 -12.39 0.14 -16.47
CA GLN A 152 -12.84 1.53 -16.42
C GLN A 152 -11.71 2.44 -15.93
N LEU A 153 -11.00 2.04 -14.88
CA LEU A 153 -9.81 2.76 -14.42
C LEU A 153 -8.78 2.93 -15.56
N ASP A 154 -8.44 1.83 -16.25
CA ASP A 154 -7.53 1.86 -17.39
C ASP A 154 -8.02 2.84 -18.48
N ARG A 155 -9.30 2.75 -18.87
CA ARG A 155 -9.90 3.67 -19.84
C ARG A 155 -9.80 5.14 -19.40
N GLN A 156 -10.08 5.44 -18.14
CA GLN A 156 -10.04 6.81 -17.61
C GLN A 156 -8.61 7.37 -17.55
N ILE A 157 -7.63 6.50 -17.26
CA ILE A 157 -6.20 6.85 -17.35
C ILE A 157 -5.84 7.17 -18.80
N GLN A 158 -6.26 6.34 -19.76
CA GLN A 158 -6.00 6.56 -21.19
C GLN A 158 -6.68 7.83 -21.72
N SER A 159 -7.85 8.19 -21.21
CA SER A 159 -8.56 9.42 -21.61
C SER A 159 -8.02 10.68 -20.93
N MET A 160 -6.98 10.60 -20.09
CA MET A 160 -6.39 11.75 -19.39
C MET A 160 -7.44 12.54 -18.60
N LEU A 161 -8.34 11.83 -17.91
CA LEU A 161 -9.44 12.44 -17.16
C LEU A 161 -8.94 13.46 -16.13
N TYR A 162 -7.81 13.17 -15.47
CA TYR A 162 -7.17 14.07 -14.52
C TYR A 162 -6.85 15.42 -15.17
N GLU A 163 -6.19 15.41 -16.31
CA GLU A 163 -5.79 16.59 -17.07
C GLU A 163 -7.02 17.37 -17.55
N GLN A 164 -8.04 16.68 -18.06
CA GLN A 164 -9.29 17.29 -18.49
C GLN A 164 -10.00 18.01 -17.33
N THR A 165 -10.03 17.37 -16.16
CA THR A 165 -10.65 17.94 -14.96
C THR A 165 -9.86 19.13 -14.44
N ALA A 166 -8.52 19.05 -14.39
CA ALA A 166 -7.65 20.14 -13.97
C ALA A 166 -7.76 21.37 -14.90
N LEU A 167 -7.81 21.15 -16.21
CA LEU A 167 -7.99 22.21 -17.21
C LEU A 167 -9.38 22.87 -17.11
N SER A 168 -10.43 22.08 -16.84
CA SER A 168 -11.78 22.61 -16.66
C SER A 168 -11.92 23.51 -15.41
N LYS A 169 -11.32 23.11 -14.28
CA LYS A 169 -11.30 23.93 -13.06
C LYS A 169 -10.54 25.24 -13.26
N ARG A 170 -9.44 25.22 -14.01
CA ARG A 170 -8.68 26.42 -14.37
C ARG A 170 -9.49 27.36 -15.29
N LYS A 171 -10.30 26.82 -16.20
CA LYS A 171 -11.18 27.62 -17.07
C LYS A 171 -12.33 28.28 -16.30
N LEU A 172 -12.84 27.65 -15.24
CA LEU A 172 -13.90 28.21 -14.38
C LEU A 172 -13.40 29.27 -13.40
N ALA A 173 -12.10 29.30 -13.06
CA ALA A 173 -11.51 30.28 -12.16
C ALA A 173 -11.09 31.60 -12.84
N VAL A 174 -11.25 31.70 -14.16
CA VAL A 174 -10.85 32.87 -14.99
C VAL A 174 -12.07 33.64 -15.51
N ILE A 175 -13.29 33.25 -15.11
CA ILE A 175 -14.56 33.91 -15.41
C ILE A 175 -15.12 34.47 -14.09
#